data_AF-A0A350Y823-F1
#
_entry.id   AF-A0A350Y823-F1
#
_cell.length_a   1.000
_cell.length_b   1.000
_cell.length_c   1.000
_cell.angle_alpha   90.00
_cell.angle_beta   90.00
_cell.angle_gamma   90.00
#
_symmetry.space_group_name_H-M   'P 1'
#
loop_
_entity.id
_entity.type
_entity.pdbx_description
1 polymer ?
#
loop_
_entity_poly.entity_id
_entity_poly.type
_entity_poly.pdbx_seq_one_letter_code
_entity_poly.pdbx_strand_id
1 'polypeptide(L)'
;MNHQFFEFDTLAQELEGLSPIHRVAFAAACCERMLPNYNTFCRQVDWGDPSVPRKALDEVWQILQGKPASAVRVEQFRTYATGT
;
A
#
# COMPACT_ATOMS: atom_id res chain seq x y z
N MET A 1 -4.85 -11.84 -32.17
CA MET A 1 -4.19 -11.93 -30.85
C MET A 1 -5.26 -11.53 -29.83
N ASN A 2 -5.93 -12.49 -29.20
CA ASN A 2 -6.95 -12.20 -28.19
C ASN A 2 -6.23 -11.74 -26.92
N HIS A 3 -6.13 -10.43 -26.74
CA HIS A 3 -5.74 -9.88 -25.45
C HIS A 3 -6.99 -9.82 -24.58
N GLN A 4 -7.31 -10.94 -23.92
CA GLN A 4 -8.14 -10.92 -22.72
C GLN A 4 -7.35 -10.10 -21.67
N PHE A 5 -7.50 -8.79 -21.74
CA PHE A 5 -6.85 -7.84 -20.84
C PHE A 5 -7.52 -7.99 -19.48
N PHE A 6 -6.78 -8.54 -18.52
CA PHE A 6 -7.08 -8.64 -17.09
C PHE A 6 -8.50 -9.10 -16.73
N GLU A 7 -8.63 -10.38 -16.36
CA GLU A 7 -9.84 -10.90 -15.70
C GLU A 7 -9.90 -10.40 -14.25
N PHE A 8 -10.21 -9.12 -14.05
CA PHE A 8 -10.31 -8.51 -12.72
C PHE A 8 -11.39 -9.16 -11.85
N ASP A 9 -12.45 -9.70 -12.46
CA ASP A 9 -13.49 -10.45 -11.77
C ASP A 9 -12.93 -11.74 -11.16
N THR A 10 -12.12 -12.48 -11.93
CA THR A 10 -11.43 -13.69 -11.46
C THR A 10 -10.45 -13.33 -10.33
N LEU A 11 -9.65 -12.28 -10.51
CA LEU A 11 -8.71 -11.81 -9.46
C LEU A 11 -9.44 -11.41 -8.18
N ALA A 12 -10.57 -10.70 -8.28
CA ALA A 12 -11.35 -10.30 -7.11
C ALA A 12 -11.86 -11.53 -6.34
N GLN A 13 -12.40 -12.54 -7.04
CA GLN A 13 -12.85 -13.79 -6.44
C GLN A 13 -11.72 -14.55 -5.74
N GLU A 14 -10.54 -14.62 -6.36
CA GLU A 14 -9.37 -15.26 -5.75
C GLU A 14 -8.91 -14.54 -4.48
N LEU A 15 -8.87 -13.20 -4.50
CA LEU A 15 -8.51 -12.39 -3.33
C LEU A 15 -9.53 -12.52 -2.20
N GLU A 16 -10.82 -12.68 -2.51
CA GLU A 16 -11.87 -12.93 -1.52
C GLU A 16 -11.69 -14.27 -0.79
N GLY A 17 -11.14 -15.27 -1.47
CA GLY A 17 -10.81 -16.58 -0.89
C GLY A 17 -9.61 -16.55 0.07
N LEU A 18 -8.79 -15.51 0.05
CA LEU A 18 -7.62 -15.39 0.92
C LEU A 18 -7.99 -14.95 2.34
N SER A 19 -7.18 -15.33 3.33
CA SER A 19 -7.31 -14.79 4.69
C SER A 19 -7.09 -13.27 4.69
N PRO A 20 -7.62 -12.53 5.69
CA PRO A 20 -7.42 -11.08 5.76
C PRO A 20 -5.95 -10.66 5.72
N ILE A 21 -5.06 -11.41 6.37
CA ILE A 21 -3.63 -11.10 6.41
C ILE A 21 -2.96 -11.27 5.04
N HIS A 22 -3.37 -12.27 4.26
CA HIS A 22 -2.88 -12.46 2.88
C HIS A 22 -3.40 -11.38 1.94
N ARG A 23 -4.65 -10.89 2.12
CA ARG A 23 -5.16 -9.74 1.36
C ARG A 23 -4.38 -8.47 1.66
N VAL A 24 -4.05 -8.22 2.93
CA VAL A 24 -3.22 -7.08 3.34
C VAL A 24 -1.80 -7.21 2.75
N ALA A 25 -1.19 -8.40 2.78
CA ALA A 25 0.12 -8.63 2.18
C ALA A 25 0.12 -8.39 0.67
N PHE A 26 -0.93 -8.83 -0.04
CA PHE A 26 -1.11 -8.56 -1.46
C PHE A 26 -1.22 -7.05 -1.74
N ALA A 27 -2.08 -6.34 -1.01
CA ALA A 27 -2.23 -4.90 -1.14
C ALA A 27 -0.91 -4.14 -0.84
N ALA A 28 -0.19 -4.56 0.21
CA ALA A 28 1.12 -3.99 0.54
C ALA A 28 2.13 -4.20 -0.59
N ALA A 29 2.20 -5.39 -1.19
CA ALA A 29 3.07 -5.68 -2.32
C ALA A 29 2.74 -4.82 -3.57
N CYS A 30 1.46 -4.57 -3.83
CA CYS A 30 1.04 -3.63 -4.88
C CYS A 30 1.56 -2.21 -4.61
N CYS A 31 1.44 -1.74 -3.37
CA CYS A 31 1.93 -0.42 -2.94
C CYS A 31 3.46 -0.30 -2.99
N GLU A 32 4.20 -1.34 -2.59
CA GLU A 32 5.67 -1.40 -2.73
C GLU A 32 6.11 -1.14 -4.17
N ARG A 33 5.43 -1.78 -5.12
CA ARG A 33 5.72 -1.63 -6.56
C ARG A 33 5.49 -0.20 -7.05
N MET A 34 4.68 0.59 -6.35
CA MET A 34 4.37 1.98 -6.70
C MET A 34 5.30 3.01 -6.05
N LEU A 35 6.10 2.64 -5.04
CA LEU A 35 6.96 3.59 -4.34
C LEU A 35 7.93 4.36 -5.25
N PRO A 36 8.61 3.74 -6.24
CA PRO A 36 9.51 4.48 -7.13
C PRO A 36 8.79 5.55 -7.95
N ASN A 37 7.52 5.31 -8.29
CA ASN A 37 6.69 6.26 -9.05
C ASN A 37 6.36 7.47 -8.19
N TYR A 38 5.91 7.25 -6.94
CA TYR A 38 5.64 8.34 -6.01
C TYR A 38 6.89 9.15 -5.68
N ASN A 39 8.03 8.49 -5.44
CA ASN A 39 9.31 9.16 -5.18
C ASN A 39 9.77 10.01 -6.36
N THR A 40 9.51 9.57 -7.59
CA THR A 40 9.83 10.35 -8.80
C THR A 40 8.90 11.54 -8.95
N PHE A 41 7.59 11.34 -8.72
CA PHE A 41 6.62 12.42 -8.69
C PHE A 41 6.99 13.51 -7.69
N CYS A 42 7.24 13.16 -6.41
CA CYS A 42 7.60 14.14 -5.38
C CYS A 42 8.81 14.99 -5.77
N ARG A 43 9.83 14.37 -6.38
CA ARG A 43 11.02 15.09 -6.85
C ARG A 43 10.75 16.00 -8.05
N GLN A 44 9.84 15.61 -8.94
CA GLN A 44 9.53 16.37 -10.15
C GLN A 44 8.62 17.57 -9.89
N VAL A 45 7.67 17.44 -8.97
CA VAL A 45 6.69 18.49 -8.66
C VAL A 45 6.98 19.26 -7.39
N ASP A 46 8.08 18.95 -6.70
CA ASP A 46 8.48 19.52 -5.40
C ASP A 46 7.34 19.54 -4.38
N TRP A 47 6.62 18.41 -4.29
CA TRP A 47 5.43 18.28 -3.47
C TRP A 47 5.30 16.87 -2.87
N GLY A 48 4.82 16.82 -1.62
CA GLY A 48 4.66 15.59 -0.84
C GLY A 48 5.94 15.16 -0.13
N ASP A 49 5.83 14.13 0.71
CA ASP A 49 6.95 13.54 1.45
C ASP A 49 7.13 12.06 1.06
N PRO A 50 8.18 11.70 0.29
CA PRO A 50 8.43 10.31 -0.11
C PRO A 50 8.72 9.37 1.07
N SER A 51 9.02 9.89 2.26
CA SER A 51 9.25 9.10 3.46
C SER A 51 7.97 8.55 4.09
N VAL A 52 6.82 9.22 3.89
CA VAL A 52 5.53 8.84 4.50
C VAL A 52 5.04 7.48 4.02
N PRO A 53 4.88 7.21 2.70
CA PRO A 53 4.40 5.91 2.24
C PRO A 53 5.37 4.76 2.55
N ARG A 54 6.69 5.03 2.60
CA ARG A 54 7.69 4.04 3.04
C ARG A 54 7.48 3.65 4.50
N LYS A 55 7.39 4.63 5.41
CA LYS A 55 7.15 4.38 6.84
C LYS A 55 5.82 3.67 7.09
N ALA A 56 4.78 4.02 6.33
CA ALA A 56 3.48 3.35 6.41
C ALA A 56 3.58 1.88 5.98
N LEU A 57 4.27 1.59 4.87
CA LEU A 57 4.46 0.21 4.42
C LEU A 57 5.33 -0.61 5.38
N ASP A 58 6.37 -0.02 5.97
CA ASP A 58 7.17 -0.70 7.00
C ASP A 58 6.30 -1.12 8.19
N GLU A 59 5.39 -0.25 8.65
CA GLU A 59 4.46 -0.57 9.73
C GLU A 59 3.51 -1.72 9.33
N VAL A 60 2.99 -1.72 8.09
CA VAL A 60 2.16 -2.82 7.57
C VAL A 60 2.93 -4.15 7.58
N TRP A 61 4.18 -4.17 7.10
CA TRP A 61 5.00 -5.38 7.12
C TRP A 61 5.33 -5.87 8.52
N GLN A 62 5.47 -4.98 9.50
CA GLN A 62 5.64 -5.36 10.89
C GLN A 62 4.35 -5.99 11.45
N ILE A 63 3.18 -5.44 11.10
CA ILE A 63 1.88 -6.03 11.50
C ILE A 63 1.71 -7.43 10.91
N LEU A 64 2.08 -7.61 9.64
CA LEU A 64 2.08 -8.91 8.97
C LEU A 64 3.01 -9.93 9.64
N GLN A 65 4.05 -9.48 10.35
CA GLN A 65 4.97 -10.31 11.14
C GLN A 65 4.52 -10.53 12.59
N GLY A 66 3.31 -10.06 12.96
CA GLY A 66 2.73 -10.28 14.28
C GLY A 66 2.85 -9.10 15.25
N LYS A 67 3.36 -7.94 14.81
CA LYS A 67 3.26 -6.72 15.60
C LYS A 67 1.78 -6.30 15.74
N PRO A 68 1.30 -5.93 16.94
CA PRO A 68 -0.05 -5.41 17.07
C PRO A 68 -0.19 -4.07 16.33
N ALA A 69 -1.31 -3.89 15.63
CA ALA A 69 -1.62 -2.64 14.95
C ALA A 69 -1.83 -1.51 15.97
N SER A 70 -1.29 -0.33 15.67
CA SER A 70 -1.45 0.87 16.50
C SER A 70 -2.35 1.88 15.80
N ALA A 71 -3.54 2.11 16.36
CA ALA A 71 -4.49 3.11 15.84
C ALA A 71 -3.88 4.52 15.82
N VAL A 72 -3.07 4.85 16.84
CA VAL A 72 -2.33 6.14 16.89
C VAL A 72 -1.39 6.28 15.70
N ARG A 73 -0.67 5.22 15.35
CA ARG A 73 0.29 5.27 14.25
C ARG A 73 -0.39 5.30 12.88
N VAL A 74 -1.52 4.60 12.72
CA VAL A 74 -2.36 4.72 11.52
C VAL A 74 -2.86 6.15 11.35
N GLU A 75 -3.31 6.78 12.43
CA GLU A 75 -3.78 8.17 12.39
C GLU A 75 -2.65 9.15 12.06
N GLN A 76 -1.44 8.95 12.60
CA GLN A 76 -0.27 9.75 12.24
C GLN A 76 -0.01 9.75 10.73
N PHE A 77 -0.07 8.59 10.08
CA PHE A 77 0.09 8.51 8.62
C PHE A 77 -1.03 9.20 7.85
N ARG A 78 -2.25 9.22 8.40
CA ARG A 78 -3.39 9.96 7.83
C ARG A 78 -3.14 11.46 7.85
N THR A 79 -2.66 12.00 8.98
CA THR A 79 -2.35 13.43 9.12
C THR A 79 -1.24 13.88 8.17
N TYR A 80 -0.19 13.07 7.99
CA TYR A 80 0.88 13.40 7.04
C TYR A 80 0.42 13.45 5.58
N ALA A 81 -0.62 12.70 5.22
CA ALA A 81 -1.17 12.70 3.86
C ALA A 81 -2.09 13.91 3.58
N THR A 82 -2.69 14.53 4.62
CA THR A 82 -3.67 15.62 4.47
C THR A 82 -3.09 17.02 4.63
N GLY A 83 -1.82 17.17 5.00
CA GLY A 83 -1.13 18.47 5.01
C GLY A 83 -1.69 19.48 6.03
N THR A 84 -2.33 19.00 7.10
CA THR A 84 -2.84 19.80 8.24
C THR A 84 -2.19 19.37 9.53
#